data_AF-A0A0X1KLX1-F1
#
_entry.id   AF-A0A0X1KLX1-F1
#
_cell.length_a   1.000
_cell.length_b   1.000
_cell.length_c   1.000
_cell.angle_alpha   90.00
_cell.angle_beta   90.00
_cell.angle_gamma   90.00
#
_symmetry.space_group_name_H-M   'P 1'
#
loop_
_entity.id
_entity.type
_entity.pdbx_description
1 polymer ?
#
loop_
_entity_poly.entity_id
_entity_poly.type
_entity_poly.pdbx_seq_one_letter_code
_entity_poly.pdbx_strand_id
1 'polypeptide(L)'
;MRGDLIRILSTVEEKANELKLDGYNPDVVVVGKQAYDFIKEQVREEFGGEEDVIELSGLKVRVLEELEGDAVVIDSKALGLGLGGAKRFKVVL
;
A
#
# COMPACT_ATOMS: atom_id res chain seq x y z
N MET A 1 11.29 11.89 -5.79
CA MET A 1 12.00 12.56 -4.66
C MET A 1 12.08 11.60 -3.49
N ARG A 2 13.28 11.32 -2.96
CA ARG A 2 13.55 10.33 -1.89
C ARG A 2 12.61 10.33 -0.67
N GLY A 3 12.06 11.49 -0.32
CA GLY A 3 11.10 11.62 0.78
C GLY A 3 9.75 10.93 0.53
N ASP A 4 9.31 10.80 -0.72
CA ASP A 4 8.00 10.24 -1.04
C ASP A 4 7.94 8.73 -0.85
N LEU A 5 8.97 8.00 -1.28
CA LEU A 5 9.02 6.56 -1.08
C LEU A 5 9.07 6.20 0.42
N ILE A 6 9.90 6.92 1.19
CA ILE A 6 9.98 6.75 2.64
C ILE A 6 8.62 7.01 3.28
N ARG A 7 7.96 8.12 2.91
CA ARG A 7 6.61 8.45 3.43
C ARG A 7 5.62 7.32 3.15
N ILE A 8 5.62 6.77 1.94
CA ILE A 8 4.69 5.70 1.54
C ILE A 8 4.97 4.43 2.35
N LEU A 9 6.22 3.98 2.44
CA LEU A 9 6.60 2.80 3.22
C LEU A 9 6.23 2.96 4.70
N SER A 10 6.54 4.13 5.30
CA SER A 10 6.17 4.41 6.70
C SER A 10 4.65 4.43 6.90
N THR A 11 3.89 4.96 5.94
CA THR A 11 2.42 5.00 6.04
C THR A 11 1.81 3.59 5.92
N VAL A 12 2.36 2.76 5.03
CA VAL A 12 1.96 1.34 4.93
C VAL A 12 2.21 0.61 6.25
N GLU A 13 3.39 0.78 6.85
CA GLU A 13 3.72 0.19 8.15
C GLU A 13 2.82 0.69 9.28
N GLU A 14 2.55 2.00 9.32
CA GLU A 14 1.63 2.61 10.29
C GLU A 14 0.24 1.98 10.19
N LYS A 15 -0.35 1.91 8.98
CA LYS A 15 -1.69 1.35 8.78
C LYS A 15 -1.74 -0.16 9.03
N ALA A 16 -0.69 -0.89 8.69
CA ALA A 16 -0.58 -2.30 9.04
C ALA A 16 -0.53 -2.50 10.57
N ASN A 17 0.20 -1.65 11.29
CA ASN A 17 0.29 -1.74 12.74
C ASN A 17 -1.03 -1.36 13.42
N GLU A 18 -1.75 -0.35 12.93
CA GLU A 18 -3.11 -0.05 13.39
C GLU A 18 -4.03 -1.27 13.25
N LEU A 19 -4.03 -1.92 12.08
CA LEU A 19 -4.83 -3.14 11.86
C LEU A 19 -4.43 -4.28 12.80
N LYS A 20 -3.13 -4.46 13.06
CA LYS A 20 -2.65 -5.46 14.03
C LYS A 20 -3.14 -5.16 15.45
N LEU A 21 -3.13 -3.90 15.87
CA LEU A 21 -3.67 -3.48 17.17
C LEU A 21 -5.19 -3.70 17.26
N ASP A 22 -5.89 -3.54 16.14
CA ASP A 22 -7.32 -3.82 16.00
C ASP A 22 -7.63 -5.34 15.91
N GLY A 23 -6.61 -6.22 15.97
CA GLY A 23 -6.74 -7.67 15.98
C GLY A 23 -6.77 -8.34 14.60
N TYR A 24 -6.49 -7.60 13.52
CA TYR A 24 -6.41 -8.11 12.16
C TYR A 24 -5.00 -8.56 11.79
N ASN A 25 -4.87 -9.34 10.72
CA ASN A 25 -3.60 -9.78 10.18
C ASN A 25 -3.42 -9.25 8.74
N PRO A 26 -2.96 -7.99 8.57
CA PRO A 26 -2.81 -7.39 7.25
C PRO A 26 -1.77 -8.16 6.42
N ASP A 27 -2.11 -8.40 5.16
CA ASP A 27 -1.30 -9.21 4.23
C ASP A 27 -1.20 -8.63 2.81
N VAL A 28 -2.04 -7.66 2.47
CA VAL A 28 -2.11 -7.05 1.14
C VAL A 28 -2.21 -5.52 1.23
N VAL A 29 -1.53 -4.83 0.32
CA VAL A 29 -1.78 -3.42 -0.01
C VAL A 29 -2.42 -3.37 -1.40
N VAL A 30 -3.67 -2.91 -1.45
CA VAL A 30 -4.37 -2.64 -2.72
C VAL A 30 -4.09 -1.20 -3.10
N VAL A 31 -3.50 -0.99 -4.27
CA VAL A 31 -2.99 0.30 -4.72
C VAL A 31 -3.77 0.73 -5.96
N GLY A 32 -4.19 1.98 -6.01
CA GLY A 32 -4.77 2.57 -7.21
C GLY A 32 -3.80 2.59 -8.38
N LYS A 33 -4.31 2.58 -9.62
CA LYS A 33 -3.43 2.54 -10.81
C LYS A 33 -2.47 3.73 -10.85
N GLN A 34 -2.98 4.94 -10.59
CA GLN A 34 -2.15 6.15 -10.53
C GLN A 34 -1.15 6.11 -9.36
N ALA A 35 -1.59 5.63 -8.20
CA ALA A 35 -0.73 5.43 -7.05
C ALA A 35 0.39 4.40 -7.31
N TYR A 36 0.07 3.32 -8.02
CA TYR A 36 1.03 2.27 -8.36
C TYR A 36 2.09 2.78 -9.32
N ASP A 37 1.68 3.50 -10.36
CA ASP A 37 2.61 4.07 -11.34
C ASP A 37 3.52 5.11 -10.67
N PHE A 38 2.99 5.91 -9.74
CA PHE A 38 3.79 6.82 -8.90
C PHE A 38 4.82 6.07 -8.04
N ILE A 39 4.40 5.02 -7.34
CA ILE A 39 5.29 4.20 -6.51
C ILE A 39 6.38 3.54 -7.37
N LYS A 40 6.02 2.98 -8.52
CA LYS A 40 6.95 2.34 -9.45
C LYS A 40 8.01 3.34 -9.91
N GLU A 41 7.61 4.58 -10.22
CA GLU A 41 8.57 5.64 -10.55
C GLU A 41 9.50 5.95 -9.38
N GLN A 42 8.98 6.09 -8.16
CA GLN A 42 9.82 6.35 -6.98
C GLN A 42 10.82 5.22 -6.71
N VAL A 43 10.41 3.96 -6.86
CA VAL A 43 11.31 2.79 -6.73
C VAL A 43 12.38 2.80 -7.83
N ARG A 44 11.99 3.11 -9.07
CA ARG A 44 12.94 3.22 -10.20
C ARG A 44 13.97 4.32 -9.97
N GLU A 45 13.55 5.50 -9.51
CA GLU A 45 14.44 6.62 -9.19
C GLU A 45 15.46 6.24 -8.09
N GLU A 46 15.03 5.50 -7.06
CA GLU A 46 15.88 5.20 -5.90
C GLU A 46 16.81 4.00 -6.09
N PHE A 47 16.35 2.93 -6.74
CA PHE A 47 17.08 1.67 -6.81
C PHE A 47 17.64 1.35 -8.20
N GLY A 48 17.16 2.04 -9.25
CA GLY A 48 17.53 1.74 -10.63
C GLY A 48 17.02 0.37 -11.08
N GLY A 49 15.89 0.34 -11.79
CA GLY A 49 15.33 -0.91 -12.32
C GLY A 49 13.95 -0.73 -12.94
N GLU A 50 13.52 -1.69 -13.76
CA GLU A 50 12.18 -1.73 -14.38
C GLU A 50 11.23 -2.74 -13.70
N GLU A 51 11.68 -3.35 -12.59
CA GLU A 51 10.94 -4.41 -11.93
C GLU A 51 9.60 -3.91 -11.39
N ASP A 52 8.60 -4.80 -11.47
CA ASP A 52 7.29 -4.53 -10.89
C ASP A 52 7.37 -4.56 -9.37
N VAL A 53 6.69 -3.61 -8.74
CA VAL A 53 6.60 -3.55 -7.28
C VAL A 53 5.58 -4.60 -6.83
N ILE A 54 6.08 -5.77 -6.43
CA ILE A 54 5.26 -6.91 -5.97
C ILE A 54 5.01 -6.89 -4.46
N GLU A 55 5.80 -6.13 -3.72
CA GLU A 55 5.76 -6.06 -2.26
C GLU A 55 6.08 -4.64 -1.76
N LEU A 56 5.39 -4.20 -0.70
CA LEU A 56 5.65 -2.97 0.04
C LEU A 56 5.62 -3.28 1.54
N SER A 57 6.73 -3.02 2.24
CA SER A 57 6.85 -3.25 3.69
C SER A 57 6.40 -4.65 4.15
N GLY A 58 6.76 -5.70 3.40
CA GLY A 58 6.37 -7.08 3.74
C GLY A 58 4.97 -7.50 3.28
N LEU A 59 4.20 -6.61 2.66
CA LEU A 59 2.82 -6.85 2.22
C LEU A 59 2.73 -6.97 0.71
N LYS A 60 1.92 -7.92 0.23
CA LYS A 60 1.74 -8.14 -1.22
C LYS A 60 1.03 -6.95 -1.87
N VAL A 61 1.51 -6.52 -3.02
CA VAL A 61 0.85 -5.47 -3.80
C VAL A 61 -0.20 -6.06 -4.72
N ARG A 62 -1.37 -5.41 -4.78
CA ARG A 62 -2.42 -5.63 -5.77
C ARG A 62 -2.85 -4.30 -6.35
N VAL A 63 -3.19 -4.25 -7.63
CA VAL A 63 -3.64 -3.02 -8.29
C VAL A 63 -5.15 -3.07 -8.50
N LEU A 64 -5.84 -1.98 -8.18
CA LEU A 64 -7.28 -1.79 -8.40
C LEU A 64 -7.51 -0.39 -8.97
N GLU A 65 -8.00 -0.27 -10.20
CA GLU A 65 -8.03 0.99 -10.95
C GLU A 65 -8.87 2.07 -10.26
N GLU A 66 -9.97 1.66 -9.63
CA GLU A 66 -10.98 2.51 -8.98
C GLU A 66 -10.47 3.23 -7.73
N LEU A 67 -9.28 2.89 -7.24
CA LEU A 67 -8.65 3.60 -6.11
C LEU A 67 -7.85 4.83 -6.55
N GLU A 68 -7.64 5.04 -7.85
CA GLU A 68 -6.92 6.20 -8.41
C GLU A 68 -5.56 6.47 -7.72
N GLY A 69 -5.45 7.59 -6.99
CA GLY A 69 -4.25 8.02 -6.26
C GLY A 69 -4.14 7.51 -4.81
N ASP A 70 -5.07 6.65 -4.38
CA ASP A 70 -5.12 6.08 -3.03
C ASP A 70 -4.56 4.65 -2.98
N ALA A 71 -4.27 4.20 -1.77
CA ALA A 71 -3.99 2.80 -1.45
C ALA A 71 -4.71 2.38 -0.16
N VAL A 72 -4.91 1.07 0.00
CA VAL A 72 -5.63 0.47 1.12
C VAL A 72 -4.85 -0.73 1.64
N VAL A 73 -4.45 -0.69 2.91
CA VAL A 73 -3.92 -1.88 3.61
C VAL A 73 -5.10 -2.71 4.07
N ILE A 74 -5.07 -4.02 3.79
CA ILE A 74 -6.17 -4.93 4.13
C ILE A 74 -5.66 -6.22 4.78
N ASP A 75 -6.53 -6.80 5.61
CA ASP A 75 -6.53 -8.23 5.91
C ASP A 75 -7.46 -8.92 4.90
N SER A 76 -6.87 -9.57 3.91
CA SER A 76 -7.59 -10.19 2.79
C SER A 76 -8.52 -11.33 3.22
N LYS A 77 -8.28 -11.93 4.40
CA LYS A 77 -9.09 -13.02 4.95
C LYS A 77 -10.27 -12.52 5.78
N ALA A 78 -10.16 -11.31 6.33
CA ALA A 78 -11.21 -10.67 7.12
C ALA A 78 -12.07 -9.68 6.32
N LEU A 79 -11.62 -9.25 5.13
CA LEU A 79 -12.33 -8.30 4.28
C LEU A 79 -13.73 -8.83 3.91
N GLY A 80 -14.76 -8.02 4.16
CA GLY A 80 -16.16 -8.39 3.88
C GLY A 80 -16.85 -9.25 4.95
N LEU A 81 -16.11 -9.73 5.95
CA LEU A 81 -16.66 -10.44 7.12
C LEU A 81 -16.87 -9.50 8.34
N GLY A 82 -16.33 -8.29 8.29
CA GLY A 82 -16.48 -7.24 9.31
C GLY A 82 -16.20 -5.84 8.74
N LEU A 83 -16.35 -4.80 9.58
CA LEU A 83 -16.27 -3.39 9.15
C LEU A 83 -14.87 -2.75 9.26
N GLY A 84 -13.87 -3.45 9.83
CA GLY A 84 -12.60 -2.84 10.22
C GLY A 84 -11.33 -3.32 9.51
N GLY A 85 -11.41 -4.34 8.65
CA GLY A 85 -10.23 -5.00 8.05
C GLY A 85 -9.51 -4.21 6.95
N ALA A 86 -9.73 -2.90 6.83
CA ALA A 86 -9.17 -2.06 5.78
C ALA A 86 -8.85 -0.64 6.28
N LYS A 87 -7.67 -0.12 5.89
CA LYS A 87 -7.25 1.26 6.17
C LYS A 87 -6.76 1.92 4.90
N ARG A 88 -7.46 2.97 4.44
CA ARG A 88 -7.10 3.75 3.25
C ARG A 88 -6.14 4.88 3.61
N PHE A 89 -5.22 5.19 2.70
CA PHE A 89 -4.36 6.36 2.76
C PHE A 89 -4.08 6.90 1.35
N LYS A 90 -3.72 8.19 1.27
CA LYS A 90 -3.43 8.86 0.00
C LYS A 90 -1.96 8.69 -0.38
N VAL A 91 -1.71 8.21 -1.60
CA VAL A 91 -0.35 8.04 -2.14
C VAL A 91 0.06 9.27 -2.91
N VAL A 92 -0.78 9.73 -3.85
CA VAL A 92 -0.54 10.91 -4.68
C VAL A 92 -1.31 12.09 -4.10
N LEU A 93 -0.61 13.18 -3.74
CA LEU A 93 -1.21 14.39 -3.17
C LEU A 93 -1.98 15.19 -4.21
#